data_AF-A0A3D5YGL9-F1
#
_entry.id   AF-A0A3D5YGL9-F1
#
_cell.length_a   1.000
_cell.length_b   1.000
_cell.length_c   1.000
_cell.angle_alpha   90.00
_cell.angle_beta   90.00
_cell.angle_gamma   90.00
#
_symmetry.space_group_name_H-M   'P 1'
#
loop_
_entity.id
_entity.type
_entity.pdbx_description
1 polymer ?
#
loop_
_entity_poly.entity_id
_entity_poly.type
_entity_poly.pdbx_seq_one_letter_code
_entity_poly.pdbx_strand_id
1 'polypeptide(L)'
;MKKKVFISGGSSGIGEYVANNLLANCEVYTASRSPSKHPEIIFFPCDLRDDQQIISLAEKLSKLDINVFIFNAGIGYFGDF
;
A
#
# COMPACT_ATOMS: atom_id res chain seq x y z
N MET A 1 2.15 -16.43 -14.01
CA MET A 1 1.20 -15.54 -13.31
C MET A 1 2.02 -14.49 -12.58
N LYS A 2 1.70 -13.19 -12.71
CA LYS A 2 2.41 -12.14 -11.93
C LYS A 2 2.05 -12.32 -10.45
N LYS A 3 3.03 -12.10 -9.55
CA LYS A 3 2.77 -12.09 -8.10
C LYS A 3 1.94 -10.85 -7.74
N LYS A 4 0.97 -11.01 -6.85
CA LYS A 4 0.17 -9.91 -6.29
C LYS A 4 0.82 -9.41 -5.01
N VAL A 5 1.17 -8.13 -4.98
CA VAL A 5 1.86 -7.51 -3.84
C VAL A 5 0.99 -6.37 -3.30
N PHE A 6 0.79 -6.37 -1.99
CA PHE A 6 0.16 -5.26 -1.29
C PHE A 6 1.21 -4.44 -0.53
N ILE A 7 1.13 -3.11 -0.60
CA ILE A 7 2.02 -2.18 0.10
C ILE A 7 1.21 -1.11 0.85
N SER A 8 1.41 -1.00 2.15
CA SER A 8 0.87 0.14 2.90
C SER A 8 1.79 1.36 2.78
N GLY A 9 1.22 2.56 2.63
CA GLY A 9 1.99 3.79 2.48
C GLY A 9 2.66 3.94 1.10
N GLY A 10 2.04 3.43 0.03
CA GLY A 10 2.60 3.44 -1.32
C GLY A 10 2.52 4.76 -2.09
N SER A 11 1.97 5.84 -1.51
CA SER A 11 1.74 7.11 -2.21
C SER A 11 2.94 8.04 -2.29
N SER A 12 3.99 7.82 -1.49
CA SER A 12 5.19 8.67 -1.49
C SER A 12 6.43 7.95 -0.94
N GLY A 13 7.60 8.55 -1.15
CA GLY A 13 8.86 8.14 -0.51
C GLY A 13 9.26 6.70 -0.83
N ILE A 14 9.65 5.95 0.20
CA ILE A 14 10.10 4.56 0.07
C ILE A 14 8.99 3.68 -0.50
N GLY A 15 7.75 3.83 -0.01
CA GLY A 15 6.61 3.03 -0.47
C GLY A 15 6.31 3.23 -1.96
N GLU A 16 6.36 4.47 -2.44
CA GLU A 16 6.20 4.79 -3.87
C GLU A 16 7.31 4.17 -4.71
N TYR A 17 8.56 4.32 -4.27
CA TYR A 17 9.72 3.75 -4.99
C TYR A 17 9.60 2.23 -5.11
N VAL A 18 9.26 1.53 -4.01
CA VAL A 18 9.07 0.08 -4.02
C VAL A 18 7.91 -0.32 -4.93
N ALA A 19 6.77 0.37 -4.84
CA ALA A 19 5.59 0.07 -5.65
C ALA A 19 5.90 0.18 -7.16
N ASN A 20 6.57 1.26 -7.58
CA ASN A 20 6.92 1.49 -8.97
C ASN A 20 7.90 0.44 -9.52
N ASN A 21 8.91 0.04 -8.72
CA ASN A 21 9.87 -0.97 -9.16
C ASN A 21 9.27 -2.37 -9.27
N LEU A 22 8.22 -2.68 -8.51
CA LEU A 22 7.56 -3.99 -8.56
C LEU A 22 6.60 -4.15 -9.77
N LEU A 23 6.11 -3.06 -10.37
CA LEU A 23 5.17 -3.11 -11.51
C LEU A 23 5.69 -3.93 -12.71
N ALA A 24 7.02 -3.93 -12.91
CA ALA A 24 7.65 -4.70 -13.99
C ALA A 24 7.27 -6.19 -13.92
N ASN A 25 7.17 -6.77 -12.72
CA ASN A 25 7.04 -8.21 -12.50
C ASN A 25 5.82 -8.61 -11.64
N CYS A 26 5.12 -7.63 -11.06
CA CYS A 26 4.03 -7.86 -10.11
C CYS A 26 2.78 -7.07 -10.50
N GLU A 27 1.65 -7.51 -9.96
CA GLU A 27 0.44 -6.71 -9.86
C GLU A 27 0.46 -6.03 -8.48
N VAL A 28 0.45 -4.69 -8.47
CA VAL A 28 0.76 -3.91 -7.26
C VAL A 28 -0.51 -3.23 -6.75
N TYR A 29 -0.83 -3.53 -5.49
CA TYR A 29 -1.90 -2.93 -4.73
C TYR A 29 -1.30 -2.05 -3.64
N THR A 30 -1.89 -0.88 -3.40
CA THR A 30 -1.43 0.02 -2.34
C THR A 30 -2.58 0.50 -1.48
N ALA A 31 -2.30 0.78 -0.21
CA ALA A 31 -3.21 1.52 0.64
C ALA A 31 -2.53 2.73 1.28
N SER A 32 -3.15 3.90 1.14
CA SER A 32 -2.69 5.17 1.68
C SER A 32 -3.84 6.18 1.73
N ARG A 33 -3.62 7.32 2.40
CA ARG A 33 -4.62 8.41 2.43
C ARG A 33 -4.71 9.17 1.11
N SER A 34 -3.63 9.19 0.34
CA SER A 34 -3.56 9.82 -0.98
C SER A 34 -3.33 8.76 -2.06
N PRO A 35 -3.82 8.98 -3.29
CA PRO A 35 -3.65 8.03 -4.39
C PRO A 35 -2.18 7.87 -4.80
N SER A 36 -1.88 6.76 -5.45
CA SER A 36 -0.61 6.56 -6.15
C SER A 36 -0.50 7.49 -7.36
N LYS A 37 0.72 7.89 -7.73
CA LYS A 37 0.99 8.68 -8.95
C LYS A 37 1.05 7.82 -10.21
N HIS A 38 1.22 6.51 -10.07
CA HIS A 38 1.34 5.60 -11.22
C HIS A 38 -0.02 4.99 -11.56
N PRO A 39 -0.51 5.11 -12.82
CA PRO A 39 -1.87 4.69 -13.19
C PRO A 39 -2.09 3.17 -13.11
N GLU A 40 -1.02 2.37 -13.25
CA GLU A 40 -1.11 0.89 -13.15
C GLU A 40 -1.16 0.36 -11.71
N ILE A 41 -0.95 1.22 -10.69
CA ILE A 41 -1.05 0.81 -9.29
C ILE A 41 -2.52 0.83 -8.86
N ILE A 42 -2.99 -0.31 -8.36
CA ILE A 42 -4.34 -0.43 -7.82
C ILE A 42 -4.35 0.18 -6.42
N PHE A 43 -5.13 1.25 -6.24
CA PHE A 43 -5.14 2.05 -5.02
C PHE A 43 -6.39 1.81 -4.16
N PHE A 44 -6.18 1.61 -2.86
CA PHE A 44 -7.21 1.61 -1.85
C PHE A 44 -7.04 2.82 -0.90
N PRO A 45 -8.00 3.76 -0.84
CA PRO A 45 -7.96 4.81 0.17
C PRO A 45 -8.13 4.19 1.56
N CYS A 46 -7.19 4.48 2.46
CA CYS A 46 -7.24 3.99 3.84
C CYS A 46 -6.35 4.85 4.75
N ASP A 47 -6.91 5.30 5.87
CA ASP A 47 -6.15 5.76 7.04
C ASP A 47 -5.92 4.57 7.99
N LEU A 48 -4.66 4.15 8.13
CA LEU A 48 -4.29 3.01 8.98
C LEU A 48 -4.34 3.31 10.49
N ARG A 49 -4.81 4.49 10.87
CA ARG A 49 -5.13 4.86 12.26
C ARG A 49 -6.60 4.62 12.60
N ASP A 50 -7.42 4.27 11.60
CA ASP A 50 -8.85 4.02 11.73
C ASP A 50 -9.14 2.52 11.56
N ASP A 51 -9.52 1.87 12.65
CA ASP A 51 -9.77 0.43 12.70
C ASP A 51 -10.88 -0.01 11.73
N GLN A 52 -11.92 0.81 11.52
CA GLN A 52 -13.02 0.47 10.63
C GLN A 52 -12.55 0.48 9.17
N GLN A 53 -11.69 1.43 8.81
CA GLN A 53 -11.08 1.46 7.48
C GLN A 53 -10.14 0.28 7.26
N ILE A 54 -9.38 -0.14 8.27
CA ILE A 54 -8.51 -1.32 8.20
C ILE A 54 -9.33 -2.60 8.01
N ILE A 55 -10.43 -2.76 8.76
CA ILE A 55 -11.34 -3.92 8.60
C ILE A 55 -11.90 -3.96 7.17
N SER A 56 -12.42 -2.83 6.67
CA SER A 56 -12.92 -2.74 5.30
C SER A 56 -11.85 -3.03 4.24
N LEU A 57 -10.61 -2.57 4.48
CA LEU A 57 -9.47 -2.88 3.62
C LEU A 57 -9.16 -4.38 3.63
N ALA A 58 -9.12 -5.01 4.81
CA ALA A 58 -8.85 -6.44 4.95
C ALA A 58 -9.90 -7.30 4.22
N GLU A 59 -11.18 -6.92 4.27
CA GLU A 59 -12.26 -7.59 3.52
C GLU A 59 -12.11 -7.47 2.00
N LYS A 60 -11.54 -6.36 1.50
CA LYS A 60 -11.22 -6.19 0.08
C LYS A 60 -10.02 -7.06 -0.30
N LEU A 61 -8.95 -7.02 0.50
CA LEU A 61 -7.71 -7.75 0.25
C LEU A 61 -7.89 -9.27 0.34
N SER A 62 -8.79 -9.76 1.20
CA SER A 62 -9.08 -11.20 1.33
C SER A 62 -9.65 -11.82 0.06
N LYS A 63 -10.22 -11.00 -0.83
CA LYS A 63 -10.75 -11.42 -2.14
C LYS A 63 -9.69 -11.46 -3.24
N LEU A 64 -8.47 -10.98 -2.99
CA LEU A 64 -7.46 -10.72 -4.02
C LEU A 64 -6.34 -11.76 -4.12
N ASP A 65 -6.29 -12.78 -3.27
CA ASP A 65 -5.21 -13.79 -3.22
C ASP A 65 -3.81 -13.13 -3.27
N ILE A 66 -3.57 -12.20 -2.34
CA ILE A 66 -2.32 -11.47 -2.22
C ILE A 66 -1.20 -12.43 -1.80
N ASN A 67 -0.08 -12.40 -2.52
CA ASN A 67 1.05 -13.29 -2.24
C ASN A 67 2.06 -12.69 -1.27
N VAL A 68 2.19 -11.36 -1.25
CA VAL A 68 3.17 -10.64 -0.42
C VAL A 68 2.52 -9.39 0.16
N PHE A 69 2.71 -9.18 1.45
CA PHE A 69 2.35 -7.96 2.15
C PHE A 69 3.60 -7.20 2.58
N ILE A 70 3.65 -5.90 2.28
CA ILE A 70 4.71 -4.98 2.70
C ILE A 70 4.07 -3.87 3.54
N PHE A 71 4.21 -3.96 4.86
CA PHE A 71 3.70 -2.94 5.76
C PHE A 71 4.73 -1.81 5.92
N ASN A 72 4.73 -0.86 4.97
CA ASN A 72 5.68 0.24 4.94
C ASN A 72 5.15 1.54 5.59
N ALA A 73 3.84 1.73 5.67
CA ALA A 73 3.27 2.95 6.24
C ALA A 73 3.80 3.22 7.65
N GLY A 74 4.29 4.44 7.86
CA GLY A 74 4.82 4.89 9.14
C GLY A 74 4.74 6.40 9.26
N ILE A 75 4.82 6.90 10.49
CA ILE A 75 4.92 8.32 10.81
C ILE A 75 6.22 8.55 11.59
N GLY A 76 7.01 9.52 11.15
CA GLY A 76 8.18 9.96 11.88
C GLY A 76 7.78 11.02 12.90
N TYR A 77 8.12 10.81 14.17
CA TYR A 77 8.09 11.85 15.18
C TYR A 77 9.50 12.43 15.27
N PHE A 78 9.67 13.66 14.77
CA PHE A 78 10.92 14.38 14.86
C PHE A 78 10.74 15.47 15.91
N GLY A 79 11.49 15.37 17.01
CA GLY A 79 11.57 16.41 18.03
C GLY A 79 13.04 16.72 18.31
N ASP A 80 13.30 17.92 18.82
CA ASP A 80 14.54 18.19 19.54
C ASP A 80 14.39 17.52 20.92
N PHE A 81 15.00 16.36 21.09
CA PHE A 81 15.10 15.70 22.39
C PHE A 81 16.14 16.42 23.26
#